data_AF-A0A839TSD1-F1
#
_entry.id   AF-A0A839TSD1-F1
#
_cell.length_a   1.000
_cell.length_b   1.000
_cell.length_c   1.000
_cell.angle_alpha   90.00
_cell.angle_beta   90.00
_cell.angle_gamma   90.00
#
_symmetry.space_group_name_H-M   'P 1'
#
loop_
_entity.id
_entity.type
_entity.pdbx_description
1 polymer ?
#
loop_
_entity_poly.entity_id
_entity_poly.type
_entity_poly.pdbx_seq_one_letter_code
_entity_poly.pdbx_strand_id
1 'polypeptide(L)'
;MGYFIMGIVVFIAGGLIATWVFGPWGTLLTFLVMVGLLSYLYGMVEDLRARVSSLERRLGMSEEDDYQMSDEDIEAELERELAAEPGTAEEGRSDRTQKEE
;
A
#
# COMPACT_ATOMS: atom_id res chain seq x y z
N MET A 1 16.09 10.36 -8.78
CA MET A 1 17.35 9.89 -9.41
C MET A 1 18.60 10.49 -8.75
N GLY A 2 18.78 11.81 -8.72
CA GLY A 2 20.02 12.43 -8.18
C GLY A 2 20.38 12.05 -6.75
N TYR A 3 19.40 12.03 -5.83
CA TYR A 3 19.63 11.66 -4.42
C TYR A 3 20.09 10.21 -4.24
N PHE A 4 19.63 9.30 -5.10
CA PHE A 4 20.04 7.89 -5.06
C PHE A 4 21.52 7.74 -5.44
N ILE A 5 21.94 8.42 -6.50
CA ILE A 5 23.34 8.44 -6.95
C ILE A 5 24.21 9.11 -5.88
N MET A 6 23.76 10.22 -5.29
CA MET A 6 24.47 10.92 -4.22
C MET A 6 24.66 10.02 -2.99
N GLY A 7 23.63 9.25 -2.61
CA GLY A 7 23.73 8.25 -1.54
C GLY A 7 24.79 7.16 -1.81
N ILE A 8 24.86 6.65 -3.04
CA ILE A 8 25.89 5.67 -3.43
C ILE A 8 27.29 6.28 -3.32
N VAL A 9 27.47 7.50 -3.81
CA VAL A 9 28.76 8.21 -3.75
C VAL A 9 29.20 8.41 -2.30
N VAL A 10 28.29 8.86 -1.42
CA VAL A 10 28.58 9.03 0.01
C VAL A 10 28.94 7.70 0.68
N PHE A 11 28.23 6.63 0.34
CA PHE A 11 28.50 5.30 0.90
C PHE A 11 29.89 4.79 0.51
N ILE A 12 30.25 4.89 -0.77
CA ILE A 12 31.57 4.48 -1.28
C ILE A 12 32.66 5.34 -0.65
N ALA A 13 32.50 6.67 -0.62
CA ALA A 13 33.45 7.57 0.00
C ALA A 13 33.65 7.25 1.49
N GLY A 14 32.55 7.02 2.23
CA GLY A 14 32.59 6.61 3.63
C GLY A 14 33.33 5.29 3.85
N GLY A 15 33.07 4.28 3.02
CA GLY A 15 33.74 2.98 3.10
C GLY A 15 35.24 3.06 2.78
N LEU A 16 35.64 3.91 1.83
CA LEU A 16 37.05 4.17 1.54
C LEU A 16 37.75 4.87 2.71
N ILE A 17 37.12 5.87 3.31
CA ILE A 17 37.65 6.56 4.49
C ILE A 17 37.77 5.58 5.67
N ALA A 18 36.74 4.77 5.92
CA ALA A 18 36.77 3.76 6.98
C ALA A 18 37.90 2.75 6.77
N THR A 19 38.09 2.27 5.55
CA THR A 19 39.20 1.36 5.19
C THR A 19 40.56 2.04 5.33
N TRP A 20 40.66 3.33 5.01
CA TRP A 20 41.90 4.08 5.17
C TRP A 20 42.29 4.27 6.65
N VAL A 21 41.32 4.55 7.52
CA VAL A 21 41.54 4.78 8.96
C VAL A 21 41.75 3.47 9.73
N PHE A 22 40.93 2.45 9.47
CA PHE A 22 40.91 1.20 10.24
C PHE A 22 41.59 0.02 9.52
N GLY A 23 42.18 0.25 8.34
CA GLY A 23 42.79 -0.79 7.53
C GLY A 23 41.77 -1.84 7.07
N PRO A 24 42.17 -3.13 6.98
CA PRO A 24 41.29 -4.21 6.55
C PRO A 24 40.03 -4.38 7.41
N TRP A 25 40.07 -3.96 8.68
CA TRP A 25 38.92 -4.02 9.58
C TRP A 25 37.86 -2.95 9.28
N GLY A 26 38.21 -1.91 8.52
CA GLY A 26 37.28 -0.86 8.14
C GLY A 26 36.14 -1.38 7.27
N THR A 27 36.39 -2.34 6.37
CA THR A 27 35.34 -2.95 5.55
C THR A 27 34.32 -3.72 6.40
N LEU A 28 34.79 -4.50 7.37
CA LEU A 28 33.94 -5.22 8.33
C LEU A 28 33.09 -4.26 9.15
N LEU A 29 33.70 -3.17 9.66
CA LEU A 29 32.99 -2.13 10.41
C LEU A 29 31.91 -1.45 9.55
N THR A 30 32.25 -1.10 8.31
CA THR A 30 31.31 -0.47 7.37
C THR A 30 30.13 -1.40 7.07
N PHE A 31 30.39 -2.69 6.92
CA PHE A 31 29.35 -3.69 6.70
C PHE A 31 28.42 -3.84 7.92
N LEU A 32 28.98 -3.87 9.13
CA LEU A 32 28.19 -3.93 10.37
C LEU A 32 27.26 -2.72 10.50
N VAL A 33 27.77 -1.52 10.23
CA VAL A 33 26.97 -0.29 10.22
C VAL A 33 25.87 -0.37 9.17
N MET A 34 26.19 -0.83 7.97
CA MET A 34 25.22 -0.98 6.88
C MET A 34 24.08 -1.93 7.24
N VAL A 35 24.39 -3.09 7.85
CA VAL A 35 23.38 -4.03 8.34
C VAL A 35 22.52 -3.40 9.43
N GLY A 36 23.13 -2.71 10.40
CA GLY A 36 22.38 -2.01 11.45
C GLY A 36 21.44 -0.95 10.90
N LEU A 37 21.89 -0.21 9.89
CA LEU A 37 21.10 0.83 9.24
C LEU A 37 19.94 0.25 8.41
N LEU A 38 20.17 -0.87 7.71
CA LEU A 38 19.11 -1.62 7.04
C LEU A 38 18.06 -2.14 8.03
N SER A 39 18.50 -2.75 9.13
CA SER A 39 17.59 -3.25 10.17
C SER A 39 16.76 -2.13 10.79
N TYR A 40 17.37 -0.97 11.04
CA TYR A 40 16.66 0.20 11.54
C TYR A 40 15.60 0.69 10.54
N LEU A 41 15.97 0.79 9.26
CA LEU A 41 15.03 1.21 8.22
C LEU A 41 13.87 0.22 8.07
N TYR A 42 14.17 -1.08 8.09
CA TYR A 42 13.15 -2.12 8.06
C TYR A 42 12.19 -2.00 9.25
N GLY A 43 12.72 -1.82 10.47
CA GLY A 43 11.90 -1.62 11.66
C GLY A 43 11.01 -0.37 11.57
N MET A 44 11.52 0.72 10.99
CA MET A 44 10.74 1.93 10.75
C MET A 44 9.61 1.70 9.75
N VAL A 45 9.89 0.99 8.64
CA VAL A 45 8.86 0.65 7.64
C VAL A 45 7.79 -0.22 8.26
N GLU A 46 8.17 -1.20 9.08
CA GLU A 46 7.21 -2.07 9.77
C GLU A 46 6.35 -1.29 10.77
N ASP A 47 6.95 -0.39 11.55
CA ASP A 47 6.20 0.48 12.46
C ASP A 47 5.26 1.42 11.69
N LEU A 48 5.70 1.95 10.54
CA LEU A 48 4.86 2.76 9.66
C LEU A 48 3.68 1.93 9.14
N ARG A 49 3.93 0.68 8.72
CA ARG A 49 2.90 -0.23 8.22
C ARG A 49 1.88 -0.56 9.31
N ALA A 50 2.33 -0.83 10.53
CA ALA A 50 1.47 -1.08 11.68
C ALA A 50 0.61 0.15 12.07
N ARG A 51 1.16 1.35 11.93
CA ARG A 51 0.42 2.60 12.15
C ARG A 51 -0.62 2.85 11.07
N VAL A 52 -0.27 2.60 9.81
CA VAL A 52 -1.18 2.72 8.67
C VAL A 52 -2.33 1.72 8.82
N SER A 53 -2.05 0.45 9.12
CA SER A 53 -3.10 -0.55 9.34
C SER A 53 -3.98 -0.22 10.55
N SER A 54 -3.41 0.34 11.62
CA SER A 54 -4.20 0.85 12.75
C SER A 54 -5.10 2.02 12.34
N LEU A 55 -4.63 2.90 11.46
CA LEU A 55 -5.42 4.00 10.92
C LEU A 55 -6.56 3.48 10.04
N GLU A 56 -6.28 2.60 9.09
CA GLU A 56 -7.26 1.96 8.21
C GLU A 56 -8.39 1.30 9.01
N ARG A 57 -8.04 0.58 10.08
CA ARG A 57 -9.00 -0.06 10.97
C ARG A 57 -9.85 0.93 11.79
N ARG A 58 -9.30 2.09 12.15
CA ARG A 58 -10.05 3.18 12.80
C ARG A 58 -10.95 3.96 11.84
N LEU A 59 -10.56 4.01 10.57
CA LEU A 59 -11.30 4.63 9.48
C LEU A 59 -12.37 3.69 8.89
N GLY A 60 -12.48 2.45 9.39
CA GLY A 60 -13.43 1.46 8.88
C GLY A 60 -13.04 0.85 7.53
N MET A 61 -11.87 1.19 7.00
CA MET A 61 -11.32 0.66 5.75
C MET A 61 -10.49 -0.61 6.00
N SER A 62 -10.85 -1.43 6.99
CA SER A 62 -10.12 -2.68 7.22
C SER A 62 -10.39 -3.65 6.08
N GLU A 63 -9.35 -3.93 5.32
CA GLU A 63 -9.33 -4.79 4.13
C GLU A 63 -9.75 -6.25 4.41
N GLU A 64 -10.00 -6.63 5.68
CA GLU A 64 -10.31 -8.00 6.08
C GLU A 64 -11.79 -8.38 6.12
N ASP A 65 -12.73 -7.43 6.25
CA ASP A 65 -14.17 -7.79 6.40
C ASP A 65 -15.10 -7.18 5.33
N ASP A 66 -14.78 -6.02 4.73
CA ASP A 66 -15.73 -5.33 3.83
C ASP A 66 -15.68 -5.81 2.36
N TYR A 67 -14.60 -6.48 1.94
CA TYR A 67 -14.47 -7.05 0.58
C TYR A 67 -14.90 -8.53 0.50
N GLN A 68 -15.37 -9.12 1.60
CA GLN A 68 -15.89 -10.49 1.63
C GLN A 68 -17.42 -10.56 1.55
N MET A 69 -18.09 -9.47 1.15
CA MET A 69 -19.49 -9.55 0.80
C MET A 69 -19.61 -10.17 -0.60
N SER A 70 -20.36 -11.26 -0.72
CA SER A 70 -20.60 -11.85 -2.04
C SER A 70 -21.47 -10.90 -2.86
N ASP A 71 -21.29 -10.88 -4.18
CA ASP A 71 -22.11 -10.05 -5.08
C ASP A 71 -23.62 -10.26 -4.84
N GLU A 72 -24.00 -11.47 -4.43
CA GLU A 72 -25.38 -11.88 -4.15
C GLU A 72 -25.93 -11.25 -2.85
N ASP A 73 -25.07 -11.04 -1.84
CA ASP A 73 -25.44 -10.32 -0.63
C ASP A 73 -25.55 -8.80 -0.88
N ILE A 74 -24.70 -8.26 -1.77
CA ILE A 74 -24.74 -6.85 -2.19
C ILE A 74 -26.04 -6.56 -2.95
N GLU A 75 -26.42 -7.43 -3.90
CA GLU A 75 -27.68 -7.29 -4.64
C GLU A 75 -28.90 -7.34 -3.71
N ALA A 76 -28.90 -8.25 -2.73
CA ALA A 76 -30.00 -8.39 -1.76
C ALA A 76 -30.17 -7.15 -0.86
N GLU A 77 -29.08 -6.49 -0.49
CA GLU A 77 -29.12 -5.23 0.26
C GLU A 77 -29.63 -4.07 -0.61
N LEU A 78 -29.15 -3.97 -1.86
CA LEU A 78 -29.61 -2.98 -2.82
C LEU A 78 -31.11 -3.08 -3.10
N GLU A 79 -31.64 -4.29 -3.31
CA GLU A 79 -33.07 -4.51 -3.54
C GLU A 79 -33.92 -4.13 -2.32
N ARG A 80 -33.39 -4.34 -1.12
CA ARG A 80 -34.07 -3.99 0.13
C ARG A 80 -34.14 -2.48 0.32
N GLU A 81 -33.10 -1.74 -0.03
CA GLU A 81 -33.13 -0.27 -0.02
C GLU A 81 -34.07 0.27 -1.11
N LEU A 82 -34.03 -0.30 -2.32
CA LEU A 82 -34.94 0.06 -3.41
C LEU A 82 -36.41 -0.18 -3.05
N ALA A 83 -36.70 -1.25 -2.31
CA ALA A 83 -38.04 -1.58 -1.83
C ALA A 83 -38.47 -0.75 -0.61
N ALA A 84 -37.51 -0.22 0.15
CA ALA A 84 -37.77 0.64 1.31
C ALA A 84 -37.96 2.12 0.92
N GLU A 85 -37.54 2.54 -0.28
CA GLU A 85 -37.80 3.86 -0.82
C GLU A 85 -39.10 3.87 -1.65
N PRO A 86 -40.20 4.46 -1.15
CA PRO A 86 -41.44 4.57 -1.92
C PRO A 86 -41.30 5.71 -2.94
N GLY A 87 -40.72 5.39 -4.09
CA GLY A 87 -41.00 6.10 -5.33
C GLY A 87 -39.83 6.82 -5.99
N THR A 88 -39.12 6.09 -6.85
CA THR A 88 -38.78 6.57 -8.20
C THR A 88 -38.85 5.39 -9.16
N ALA A 89 -40.09 5.00 -9.50
CA ALA A 89 -40.35 4.39 -10.79
C ALA A 89 -40.39 5.48 -11.85
N GLU A 90 -39.90 5.15 -13.05
CA GLU A 90 -39.70 5.96 -14.27
C GLU A 90 -38.31 6.65 -14.33
N GLU A 91 -37.45 6.38 -15.31
CA GLU A 91 -37.75 6.27 -16.75
C GLU A 91 -37.18 5.01 -17.42
N GLY A 92 -38.02 4.36 -18.22
CA GLY A 92 -37.54 3.48 -19.28
C GLY A 92 -36.99 4.28 -20.46
N ARG A 93 -35.90 3.81 -21.06
CA ARG A 93 -35.69 3.98 -22.50
C ARG A 93 -35.36 2.64 -23.13
N SER A 94 -36.44 2.04 -23.62
CA SER A 94 -36.49 1.11 -24.75
C SER A 94 -35.34 1.31 -25.73
N ASP A 95 -34.52 0.27 -25.93
CA ASP A 95 -34.07 -0.08 -27.28
C ASP A 95 -33.77 -1.58 -27.38
N ARG A 96 -34.85 -2.37 -27.44
CA ARG A 96 -34.81 -3.69 -28.06
C ARG A 96 -36.20 -4.05 -28.56
N THR A 97 -36.48 -3.66 -29.79
CA THR A 97 -37.45 -4.41 -30.61
C THR A 97 -36.81 -4.71 -31.95
N GLN A 98 -36.75 -6.01 -32.24
CA GLN A 98 -36.31 -6.60 -33.48
C GLN A 98 -37.27 -6.24 -34.65
N LYS A 99 -36.70 -6.36 -35.86
CA LYS A 99 -37.25 -7.00 -37.07
C LYS A 99 -37.94 -6.14 -38.16
N GLU A 100 -37.49 -6.46 -39.38
CA GLU A 100 -38.16 -6.41 -40.70
C GLU A 100 -38.02 -5.12 -41.54
N GLU A 101 -36.99 -5.11 -42.41
CA GLU A 101 -37.16 -5.12 -43.88
C GLU A 101 -36.06 -5.99 -44.52
#